data_AF-A0A6G3MLJ3-F1
#
_entry.id   AF-A0A6G3MLJ3-F1
#
_cell.length_a   1.000
_cell.length_b   1.000
_cell.length_c   1.000
_cell.angle_alpha   90.00
_cell.angle_beta   90.00
_cell.angle_gamma   90.00
#
_symmetry.space_group_name_H-M   'P 1'
#
loop_
_entity.id
_entity.type
_entity.pdbx_description
1 polymer ?
#
loop_
_entity_poly.entity_id
_entity_poly.type
_entity_poly.pdbx_seq_one_letter_code
_entity_poly.pdbx_strand_id
1 'polypeptide(L)'
;NNRKNIAFWTISDIASWLKNMKLPHKIKYARENGLNGALILLEPRFNSTTMIDVLKVKSKKNKRKIKNEFEKLLPYLVLQDKETQFRSNIYMPIFKNAKEEKKYSEMWASVEADDLPLCAMNLDIDPKFKVPEPLGVCPIHQIEQQTTNPNQMYSNTGITDKGTYI
;
A
#
# COMPACT_ATOMS: atom_id res chain seq x y z
N ASN A 1 -8.90 -20.74 -19.18
CA ASN A 1 -7.99 -19.62 -19.49
C ASN A 1 -8.17 -18.50 -18.45
N ASN A 2 -7.81 -18.74 -17.18
CA ASN A 2 -8.15 -17.85 -16.05
C ASN A 2 -6.97 -16.99 -15.56
N ARG A 3 -6.08 -16.59 -16.48
CA ARG A 3 -5.01 -15.60 -16.22
C ARG A 3 -5.47 -14.20 -16.60
N LYS A 4 -6.74 -13.85 -16.30
CA LYS A 4 -7.17 -12.46 -16.36
C LYS A 4 -6.24 -11.64 -15.47
N ASN A 5 -5.90 -10.44 -15.92
CA ASN A 5 -4.86 -9.56 -15.39
C ASN A 5 -4.70 -9.70 -13.86
N ILE A 6 -3.61 -10.36 -13.46
CA ILE A 6 -3.35 -10.78 -12.08
C ILE A 6 -3.32 -9.60 -11.14
N ALA A 7 -2.94 -8.40 -11.62
CA ALA A 7 -2.95 -7.18 -10.81
C ALA A 7 -4.33 -6.91 -10.17
N PHE A 8 -5.42 -7.31 -10.83
CA PHE A 8 -6.79 -7.11 -10.37
C PHE A 8 -7.37 -8.27 -9.58
N TRP A 9 -6.58 -9.31 -9.27
CA TRP A 9 -7.08 -10.41 -8.45
C TRP A 9 -7.42 -9.91 -7.05
N THR A 10 -8.69 -10.07 -6.71
CA THR A 10 -9.19 -9.84 -5.36
C THR A 10 -8.85 -11.02 -4.46
N ILE A 11 -9.12 -10.86 -3.17
CA ILE A 11 -8.99 -11.97 -2.21
C ILE A 11 -9.87 -13.18 -2.58
N SER A 12 -11.00 -12.96 -3.26
CA SER A 12 -11.90 -14.02 -3.73
C SER A 12 -11.30 -14.81 -4.90
N ASP A 13 -10.55 -14.16 -5.78
CA ASP A 13 -9.84 -14.81 -6.88
C ASP A 13 -8.69 -15.68 -6.34
N ILE A 14 -7.93 -15.15 -5.38
CA ILE A 14 -6.89 -15.91 -4.67
C ILE A 14 -7.49 -17.10 -3.93
N ALA A 15 -8.64 -16.92 -3.27
CA ALA A 15 -9.34 -18.01 -2.61
C ALA A 15 -9.73 -19.12 -3.61
N SER A 16 -10.20 -18.76 -4.79
CA SER A 16 -10.52 -19.71 -5.87
C SER A 16 -9.27 -20.41 -6.40
N TRP A 17 -8.17 -19.69 -6.59
CA TRP A 17 -6.88 -20.27 -6.97
C TRP A 17 -6.36 -21.29 -5.94
N LEU A 18 -6.46 -20.97 -4.63
CA LEU A 18 -6.12 -21.89 -3.55
C LEU A 18 -7.02 -23.13 -3.50
N LYS A 19 -8.33 -22.98 -3.78
CA LYS A 19 -9.28 -24.10 -3.90
C LYS A 19 -8.87 -25.04 -5.04
N ASN A 20 -8.52 -24.50 -6.21
CA ASN A 20 -8.06 -25.28 -7.36
C ASN A 20 -6.76 -26.06 -7.05
N MET A 21 -5.90 -25.51 -6.19
CA MET A 21 -4.72 -26.22 -5.67
C MET A 21 -5.03 -27.22 -4.54
N LYS A 22 -6.30 -27.46 -4.20
CA LYS A 22 -6.69 -28.32 -3.06
C LYS A 22 -6.12 -27.84 -1.72
N LEU A 23 -6.01 -26.51 -1.53
CA LEU A 23 -5.55 -25.88 -0.29
C LEU A 23 -6.59 -24.91 0.32
N PRO A 24 -7.89 -25.29 0.44
CA PRO A 24 -8.92 -24.37 0.93
C PRO A 24 -8.68 -23.88 2.36
N HIS A 25 -8.08 -24.70 3.21
CA HIS A 25 -7.74 -24.34 4.59
C HIS A 25 -6.71 -23.19 4.69
N LYS A 26 -6.02 -22.84 3.60
CA LYS A 26 -5.06 -21.73 3.56
C LYS A 26 -5.67 -20.37 3.28
N ILE A 27 -6.95 -20.33 2.87
CA ILE A 27 -7.67 -19.09 2.53
C ILE A 27 -7.80 -18.15 3.74
N LYS A 28 -7.89 -18.68 4.97
CA LYS A 28 -7.90 -17.87 6.19
C LYS A 28 -6.64 -16.99 6.27
N TYR A 29 -5.47 -17.58 6.12
CA TYR A 29 -4.20 -16.85 6.15
C TYR A 29 -4.08 -15.84 5.01
N ALA A 30 -4.56 -16.17 3.80
CA ALA A 30 -4.57 -15.23 2.70
C ALA A 30 -5.38 -13.97 3.02
N ARG A 31 -6.56 -14.12 3.65
CA ARG A 31 -7.41 -13.02 4.09
C ARG A 31 -6.75 -12.19 5.19
N GLU A 32 -6.23 -12.85 6.23
CA GLU A 32 -5.61 -12.18 7.38
C GLU A 32 -4.35 -11.38 7.01
N ASN A 33 -3.63 -11.81 5.97
CA ASN A 33 -2.43 -11.12 5.49
C ASN A 33 -2.71 -10.18 4.31
N GLY A 34 -3.98 -9.94 3.95
CA GLY A 34 -4.35 -9.01 2.89
C GLY A 34 -3.81 -9.37 1.51
N LEU A 35 -3.63 -10.67 1.21
CA LEU A 35 -3.14 -11.10 -0.09
C LEU A 35 -4.08 -10.62 -1.20
N ASN A 36 -3.50 -9.99 -2.21
CA ASN A 36 -4.18 -9.54 -3.41
C ASN A 36 -3.23 -9.66 -4.62
N GLY A 37 -3.80 -9.51 -5.81
CA GLY A 37 -3.12 -9.65 -7.08
C GLY A 37 -2.00 -8.65 -7.31
N ALA A 38 -2.24 -7.38 -6.95
CA ALA A 38 -1.25 -6.31 -7.04
C ALA A 38 -0.02 -6.61 -6.17
N LEU A 39 -0.21 -7.06 -4.93
CA LEU A 39 0.88 -7.50 -4.04
C LEU A 39 1.66 -8.66 -4.67
N ILE A 40 0.97 -9.66 -5.21
CA ILE A 40 1.63 -10.83 -5.82
C ILE A 40 2.48 -10.41 -7.03
N LEU A 41 1.95 -9.53 -7.88
CA LEU A 41 2.57 -9.14 -9.15
C LEU A 41 3.66 -8.07 -8.97
N LEU A 42 3.31 -6.96 -8.31
CA LEU A 42 4.06 -5.70 -8.33
C LEU A 42 5.08 -5.59 -7.20
N GLU A 43 4.87 -6.25 -6.06
CA GLU A 43 5.81 -6.15 -4.94
C GLU A 43 7.08 -6.96 -5.26
N PRO A 44 8.25 -6.33 -5.45
CA PRO A 44 9.42 -7.02 -5.99
C PRO A 44 9.98 -8.11 -5.05
N ARG A 45 9.72 -7.99 -3.74
CA ARG A 45 10.15 -8.99 -2.73
C ARG A 45 9.10 -10.05 -2.43
N PHE A 46 7.88 -9.90 -2.96
CA PHE A 46 6.86 -10.92 -2.83
C PHE A 46 7.12 -12.04 -3.82
N ASN A 47 7.79 -13.10 -3.35
CA ASN A 47 8.14 -14.29 -4.12
C ASN A 47 7.46 -15.55 -3.57
N SER A 48 7.73 -16.71 -4.19
CA SER A 48 7.13 -17.98 -3.79
C SER A 48 7.42 -18.36 -2.33
N THR A 49 8.58 -17.99 -1.81
CA THR A 49 8.99 -18.25 -0.43
C THR A 49 8.15 -17.41 0.53
N THR A 50 8.02 -16.11 0.25
CA THR A 50 7.14 -15.20 1.00
C THR A 50 5.69 -15.69 1.01
N MET A 51 5.17 -16.14 -0.15
CA MET A 51 3.83 -16.74 -0.26
C MET A 51 3.67 -17.96 0.66
N ILE A 52 4.66 -18.85 0.70
CA ILE A 52 4.67 -20.04 1.56
C ILE A 52 4.60 -19.66 3.04
N ASP A 53 5.35 -18.63 3.44
CA ASP A 53 5.44 -18.15 4.82
C ASP A 53 4.16 -17.45 5.26
N VAL A 54 3.59 -16.60 4.40
CA VAL A 54 2.29 -15.95 4.62
C VAL A 54 1.18 -16.99 4.77
N LEU A 55 1.15 -18.01 3.92
CA LEU A 55 0.17 -19.10 4.01
C LEU A 55 0.46 -20.12 5.13
N LYS A 56 1.55 -19.94 5.90
CA LYS A 56 1.97 -20.82 7.00
C LYS A 56 2.05 -22.29 6.57
N VAL A 57 2.66 -22.56 5.41
CA VAL A 57 2.69 -23.91 4.82
C VAL A 57 3.89 -24.70 5.36
N LYS A 58 3.63 -25.76 6.12
CA LYS A 58 4.69 -26.61 6.71
C LYS A 58 5.11 -27.79 5.81
N SER A 59 4.16 -28.44 5.15
CA SER A 59 4.41 -29.65 4.33
C SER A 59 5.32 -29.38 3.13
N LYS A 60 6.43 -30.14 3.01
CA LYS A 60 7.39 -30.05 1.88
C LYS A 60 6.72 -30.25 0.51
N LYS A 61 5.76 -31.17 0.42
CA LYS A 61 4.99 -31.42 -0.82
C LYS A 61 4.18 -30.18 -1.23
N ASN A 62 3.51 -29.55 -0.27
CA ASN A 62 2.70 -28.35 -0.53
C ASN A 62 3.57 -27.12 -0.80
N LYS A 63 4.74 -26.99 -0.15
CA LYS A 63 5.72 -25.95 -0.47
C LYS A 63 6.15 -26.01 -1.93
N ARG A 64 6.54 -27.19 -2.41
CA ARG A 64 6.89 -27.42 -3.84
C ARG A 64 5.73 -27.08 -4.76
N LYS A 65 4.50 -27.51 -4.42
CA LYS A 65 3.30 -27.22 -5.21
C LYS A 65 3.05 -25.72 -5.35
N ILE A 66 3.10 -24.97 -4.24
CA ILE A 66 2.88 -23.52 -4.24
C ILE A 66 3.95 -22.81 -5.06
N LYS A 67 5.22 -23.21 -4.91
CA LYS A 67 6.31 -22.65 -5.72
C LYS A 67 6.02 -22.80 -7.22
N ASN A 68 5.70 -24.01 -7.66
CA ASN A 68 5.44 -24.28 -9.08
C ASN A 68 4.21 -23.53 -9.60
N GLU A 69 3.13 -23.46 -8.82
CA GLU A 69 1.91 -22.75 -9.24
C GLU A 69 2.08 -21.22 -9.22
N PHE A 70 2.91 -20.70 -8.31
CA PHE A 70 3.28 -19.28 -8.28
C PHE A 70 4.10 -18.88 -9.51
N GLU A 71 5.10 -19.69 -9.88
CA GLU A 71 5.91 -19.45 -11.07
C GLU A 71 5.08 -19.54 -12.37
N LYS A 72 4.07 -20.40 -12.43
CA LYS A 72 3.13 -20.44 -13.57
C LYS A 72 2.18 -19.24 -13.63
N LEU A 73 1.97 -18.58 -12.50
CA LEU A 73 1.05 -17.44 -12.40
C LEU A 73 1.67 -16.22 -13.08
N LEU A 74 2.97 -15.96 -12.85
CA LEU A 74 3.61 -14.72 -13.25
C LEU A 74 4.33 -14.81 -14.62
N PRO A 75 4.43 -13.69 -15.37
CA PRO A 75 5.30 -13.63 -16.54
C PRO A 75 6.78 -13.86 -16.17
N TYR A 76 7.55 -14.44 -17.10
CA TYR A 76 8.98 -14.73 -16.88
C TYR A 76 9.79 -13.50 -16.48
N LEU A 77 9.56 -12.34 -17.11
CA LEU A 77 10.27 -11.10 -16.79
C LEU A 77 10.05 -10.67 -15.33
N VAL A 78 8.83 -10.83 -14.82
CA VAL A 78 8.52 -10.50 -13.42
C VAL A 78 9.23 -11.45 -12.45
N LEU A 79 9.32 -12.74 -12.80
CA LEU A 79 10.04 -13.72 -11.98
C LEU A 79 11.55 -13.41 -11.91
N GLN A 80 12.15 -13.02 -13.04
CA GLN A 80 13.57 -12.63 -13.11
C GLN A 80 13.85 -11.37 -12.28
N ASP A 81 12.98 -10.36 -12.37
CA ASP A 81 13.12 -9.14 -11.59
C ASP A 81 13.01 -9.43 -10.08
N LYS A 82 11.99 -10.19 -9.65
CA LYS A 82 11.85 -10.61 -8.25
C LYS A 82 13.06 -11.37 -7.71
N GLU A 83 13.69 -12.22 -8.53
CA GLU A 83 14.92 -12.93 -8.14
C GLU A 83 16.11 -11.98 -7.99
N THR A 84 16.27 -11.03 -8.93
CA THR A 84 17.30 -9.98 -8.85
C THR A 84 17.14 -9.14 -7.59
N GLN A 85 15.91 -8.74 -7.31
CA GLN A 85 15.57 -7.92 -6.14
C GLN A 85 15.75 -8.68 -4.84
N PHE A 86 15.42 -9.99 -4.81
CA PHE A 86 15.67 -10.84 -3.65
C PHE A 86 17.17 -10.97 -3.32
N ARG A 87 18.04 -10.96 -4.35
CA ARG A 87 19.50 -10.98 -4.16
C ARG A 87 20.09 -9.63 -3.77
N SER A 88 19.38 -8.53 -4.03
CA SER A 88 19.84 -7.18 -3.67
C SER A 88 19.74 -6.95 -2.15
N ASN A 89 20.88 -6.66 -1.51
CA ASN A 89 20.97 -6.40 -0.06
C ASN A 89 20.66 -4.93 0.32
N ILE A 90 19.93 -4.20 -0.53
CA ILE A 90 19.81 -2.73 -0.45
C ILE A 90 18.77 -2.27 0.58
N TYR A 91 18.02 -3.19 1.20
CA TYR A 91 16.93 -2.83 2.11
C TYR A 91 17.08 -3.48 3.47
N MET A 92 17.15 -2.62 4.48
CA MET A 92 17.08 -2.91 5.90
C MET A 92 15.61 -3.18 6.28
N PRO A 93 15.25 -4.36 6.80
CA PRO A 93 13.89 -4.61 7.27
C PRO A 93 13.50 -3.56 8.32
N ILE A 94 12.31 -2.97 8.20
CA ILE A 94 11.73 -2.19 9.30
C ILE A 94 11.28 -3.24 10.34
N PHE A 95 12.07 -3.42 11.39
CA PHE A 95 12.12 -4.64 12.21
C PHE A 95 10.80 -5.09 12.86
N LYS A 96 10.59 -6.42 12.90
CA LYS A 96 9.64 -7.12 13.79
C LYS A 96 10.33 -8.00 14.86
N ASN A 97 11.66 -8.04 14.89
CA ASN A 97 12.42 -8.92 15.78
C ASN A 97 13.38 -8.11 16.66
N ALA A 98 13.13 -8.09 17.98
CA ALA A 98 13.92 -7.39 19.00
C ALA A 98 15.41 -7.77 19.07
N LYS A 99 15.84 -8.86 18.41
CA LYS A 99 17.27 -9.25 18.35
C LYS A 99 18.09 -8.35 17.43
N GLU A 100 17.45 -7.78 16.42
CA GLU A 100 18.11 -6.89 15.46
C GLU A 100 18.28 -5.49 16.05
N GLU A 101 17.42 -5.08 16.99
CA GLU A 101 17.47 -3.80 17.71
C GLU A 101 18.85 -3.51 18.31
N LYS A 102 19.52 -4.49 18.92
CA LYS A 102 20.89 -4.31 19.45
C LYS A 102 21.91 -3.98 18.37
N LYS A 103 21.84 -4.68 17.24
CA LYS A 103 22.77 -4.50 16.12
C LYS A 103 22.58 -3.13 15.46
N TYR A 104 21.34 -2.66 15.35
CA TYR A 104 21.06 -1.31 14.84
C TYR A 104 21.42 -0.25 15.89
N SER A 105 21.13 -0.48 17.17
CA SER A 105 21.55 0.42 18.26
C SER A 105 23.06 0.63 18.29
N GLU A 106 23.86 -0.41 18.08
CA GLU A 106 25.32 -0.33 18.01
C GLU A 106 25.79 0.44 16.77
N MET A 107 25.09 0.28 15.63
CA MET A 107 25.39 1.01 14.40
C MET A 107 25.01 2.50 14.49
N TRP A 108 23.86 2.84 15.09
CA TRP A 108 23.48 4.24 15.35
C TRP A 108 24.38 4.90 16.40
N ALA A 109 24.90 4.12 17.37
CA ALA A 109 25.85 4.62 18.36
C ALA A 109 27.27 4.85 17.82
N SER A 110 27.59 4.29 16.65
CA SER A 110 28.89 4.48 15.97
C SER A 110 28.85 5.52 14.86
N VAL A 111 27.66 6.05 14.53
CA VAL A 111 27.55 7.34 13.86
C VAL A 111 27.90 8.37 14.93
N GLU A 112 29.08 8.98 14.83
CA GLU A 112 29.49 10.10 15.67
C GLU A 112 28.37 11.15 15.62
N ALA A 113 27.62 11.24 16.72
CA ALA A 113 26.81 12.40 16.98
C ALA A 113 27.83 13.52 17.19
N ASP A 114 27.99 14.39 16.21
CA ASP A 114 28.50 15.72 16.49
C ASP A 114 27.68 16.24 17.69
N ASP A 115 28.35 16.44 18.83
CA ASP A 115 27.83 16.62 20.20
C ASP A 115 26.94 17.86 20.43
N LEU A 116 26.20 18.30 19.42
CA LEU A 116 25.21 19.35 19.54
C LEU A 116 23.81 18.73 19.69
N PRO A 117 23.10 18.98 20.80
CA PRO A 117 21.72 18.58 20.98
C PRO A 117 20.82 19.42 20.06
N LEU A 118 20.84 19.14 18.76
CA LEU A 118 19.90 19.67 17.81
C LEU A 118 18.59 18.90 17.99
N CYS A 119 17.71 19.43 18.83
CA CYS A 119 16.32 18.98 18.84
C CYS A 119 15.81 19.11 17.40
N ALA A 120 15.24 18.04 16.82
CA ALA A 120 14.76 18.06 15.43
C ALA A 120 13.72 19.16 15.17
N MET A 121 13.08 19.68 16.22
CA MET A 121 12.15 20.81 16.16
C MET A 121 12.83 22.19 16.07
N ASN A 122 14.13 22.27 16.37
CA ASN A 122 14.93 23.49 16.34
C ASN A 122 15.83 23.58 15.10
N LEU A 123 15.71 22.63 14.16
CA LEU A 123 16.37 22.72 12.88
C LEU A 123 15.59 23.68 11.98
N ASP A 124 16.28 24.67 11.41
CA ASP A 124 15.69 25.49 10.37
C ASP A 124 15.26 24.62 9.20
N ILE A 125 14.01 24.82 8.76
CA ILE A 125 13.48 24.14 7.57
C ILE A 125 14.28 24.65 6.37
N ASP A 126 14.93 23.73 5.64
CA ASP A 126 15.61 24.05 4.38
C ASP A 126 14.67 24.91 3.51
N PRO A 127 15.14 26.07 2.98
CA PRO A 127 14.33 27.00 2.22
C PRO A 127 13.50 26.34 1.09
N LYS A 128 13.98 25.23 0.52
CA LYS A 128 13.26 24.50 -0.54
C LYS A 128 11.99 23.78 -0.05
N PHE A 129 11.88 23.53 1.25
CA PHE A 129 10.72 22.91 1.90
C PHE A 129 9.90 23.93 2.71
N LYS A 130 10.29 25.21 2.69
CA LYS A 130 9.50 26.26 3.31
C LYS A 130 8.16 26.34 2.57
N VAL A 131 7.07 26.26 3.32
CA VAL A 131 5.73 26.41 2.75
C VAL A 131 5.68 27.77 2.06
N PRO A 132 5.32 27.84 0.76
CA PRO A 132 5.14 29.10 0.07
C PRO A 132 4.13 29.97 0.82
N GLU A 133 4.28 31.28 0.74
CA GLU A 133 3.25 32.18 1.28
C GLU A 133 1.88 31.78 0.72
N PRO A 134 0.82 31.80 1.56
CA PRO A 134 -0.51 31.46 1.09
C PRO A 134 -0.83 32.36 -0.10
N LEU A 135 -1.19 31.72 -1.22
CA LEU A 135 -1.73 32.44 -2.36
C LEU A 135 -2.92 33.24 -1.83
N GLY A 136 -2.96 34.54 -2.14
CA GLY A 136 -4.04 35.43 -1.70
C GLY A 136 -5.41 34.83 -2.00
N VAL A 137 -6.42 35.28 -1.26
CA VAL A 137 -7.80 34.76 -1.32
C VAL A 137 -8.20 34.53 -2.77
N CYS A 138 -8.53 33.28 -3.12
CA CYS A 138 -8.82 32.97 -4.52
C CYS A 138 -10.05 33.79 -4.97
N PRO A 139 -10.12 34.22 -6.24
CA PRO A 139 -11.24 35.05 -6.72
C PRO A 139 -12.62 34.42 -6.47
N ILE A 140 -12.70 33.09 -6.37
CA ILE A 140 -13.94 32.36 -6.04
C ILE A 140 -14.38 32.62 -4.59
N HIS A 141 -13.45 32.74 -3.63
CA HIS A 141 -13.75 33.08 -2.23
C HIS A 141 -14.02 34.58 -2.01
N GLN A 142 -13.70 35.46 -2.95
CA GLN A 142 -14.08 36.88 -2.88
C GLN A 142 -15.56 37.09 -3.19
N ILE A 143 -16.19 36.19 -3.95
CA ILE A 143 -17.60 36.28 -4.33
C ILE A 143 -18.52 35.92 -3.15
N GLU A 144 -18.13 34.95 -2.32
CA GLU A 144 -18.94 34.54 -1.16
C GLU A 144 -18.99 35.58 -0.04
N GLN A 145 -17.95 36.41 0.13
CA GLN A 145 -17.93 37.43 1.17
C GLN A 145 -18.81 38.67 0.86
N GLN A 146 -19.37 38.77 -0.34
CA GLN A 146 -20.29 39.87 -0.71
C GLN A 146 -21.77 39.52 -0.55
N THR A 147 -22.13 38.28 -0.18
CA THR A 147 -23.55 37.86 -0.13
C THR A 147 -24.14 37.69 1.28
N THR A 148 -23.37 37.92 2.35
CA THR A 148 -23.91 37.92 3.72
C THR A 148 -24.24 39.33 4.20
N ASN A 149 -25.22 39.97 3.56
CA ASN A 149 -25.96 41.07 4.16
C ASN A 149 -27.14 40.46 4.94
N PRO A 150 -27.20 40.54 6.29
CA PRO A 150 -28.13 39.73 7.10
C PRO A 150 -29.59 40.22 7.12
N ASN A 151 -30.02 41.02 6.14
CA ASN A 151 -31.39 41.56 6.09
C ASN A 151 -32.05 41.31 4.74
N GLN A 152 -32.54 40.09 4.52
CA GLN A 152 -33.70 39.85 3.67
C GLN A 152 -34.30 38.46 3.97
N MET A 153 -35.08 38.40 5.05
CA MET A 153 -36.22 37.49 5.11
C MET A 153 -37.27 37.99 4.11
N TYR A 154 -37.80 37.11 3.25
CA TYR A 154 -39.24 36.85 3.05
C TYR A 154 -39.43 35.90 1.85
N SER A 155 -39.90 34.69 2.17
CA SER A 155 -40.88 33.87 1.43
C SER A 155 -41.03 34.05 -0.09
N ASN A 156 -40.85 32.97 -0.86
CA ASN A 156 -42.02 32.31 -1.45
C ASN A 156 -41.71 30.94 -2.09
N THR A 157 -42.68 30.06 -1.88
CA THR A 157 -42.85 28.69 -2.34
C THR A 157 -43.07 28.58 -3.85
N GLY A 158 -42.57 27.50 -4.46
CA GLY A 158 -42.83 27.19 -5.87
C GLY A 158 -42.33 25.81 -6.30
N ILE A 159 -42.88 24.75 -5.72
CA ILE A 159 -42.80 23.40 -6.30
C ILE A 159 -43.63 23.42 -7.59
N THR A 160 -43.02 23.11 -8.73
CA THR A 160 -43.77 22.53 -9.86
C THR A 160 -43.01 21.35 -10.44
N ASP A 161 -43.51 20.19 -10.03
CA ASP A 161 -43.37 18.90 -10.68
C ASP A 161 -44.09 18.95 -12.04
N LYS A 162 -43.42 18.60 -13.14
CA LYS A 162 -44.03 18.25 -14.42
C LYS A 162 -43.18 17.22 -15.14
N GLY A 163 -43.52 15.95 -14.93
CA GLY A 163 -43.33 14.93 -15.95
C GLY A 163 -44.24 15.19 -17.14
N THR A 164 -43.81 14.79 -18.34
CA THR A 164 -44.72 14.44 -19.45
C THR A 164 -44.01 13.43 -20.36
N TYR A 165 -44.70 12.32 -20.57
CA TYR A 165 -44.45 11.26 -21.54
C TYR A 165 -44.65 11.77 -22.97
N ILE A 166 -43.75 11.41 -23.90
CA ILE A 166 -44.06 10.87 -25.23
C ILE A 166 -42.97 9.86 -25.59
#